data_AF-A0A151RKA3-F1
#
_entry.id   AF-A0A151RKA3-F1
#
_cell.length_a   1.000
_cell.length_b   1.000
_cell.length_c   1.000
_cell.angle_alpha   90.00
_cell.angle_beta   90.00
_cell.angle_gamma   90.00
#
_symmetry.space_group_name_H-M   'P 1'
#
loop_
_entity.id
_entity.type
_entity.pdbx_description
1 polymer ?
#
loop_
_entity_poly.entity_id
_entity_poly.type
_entity_poly.pdbx_seq_one_letter_code
_entity_poly.pdbx_strand_id
1 'polypeptide(L)'
;MQEIKVRYMGNDVLIIGMDEEMIKEKTQEKDSFLSLLHSVQRWSPEINAGNRMVWVRCYGVLVQTWGHEAFYKVVNICGTLIKLDDTATFHRLDYMHACFSKPQTPKSSGLIT
;
A
#
# COMPACT_ATOMS: atom_id res chain seq x y z
N MET A 1 5.25 -13.06 -27.81
CA MET A 1 4.40 -12.98 -26.60
C MET A 1 5.04 -11.95 -25.69
N GLN A 2 4.42 -10.78 -25.51
CA GLN A 2 4.94 -9.78 -24.58
C GLN A 2 4.62 -10.22 -23.16
N GLU A 3 5.64 -10.28 -22.31
CA GLU A 3 5.49 -10.61 -20.90
C GLU A 3 5.11 -9.33 -20.14
N ILE A 4 3.87 -9.26 -19.65
CA ILE A 4 3.42 -8.13 -18.82
C ILE A 4 4.02 -8.30 -17.43
N LYS A 5 4.79 -7.31 -16.97
CA LYS A 5 5.39 -7.29 -15.63
C LYS A 5 4.72 -6.25 -14.77
N VAL A 6 4.28 -6.67 -13.59
CA VAL A 6 3.61 -5.80 -12.62
C VAL A 6 4.52 -5.66 -11.41
N ARG A 7 4.83 -4.42 -11.02
CA ARG A 7 5.70 -4.10 -9.87
C ARG A 7 4.94 -3.22 -8.89
N TYR A 8 4.93 -3.65 -7.63
CA TYR A 8 4.28 -2.91 -6.55
C TYR A 8 5.14 -1.71 -6.09
N MET A 9 4.53 -0.54 -5.95
CA MET A 9 5.15 0.73 -5.55
C MET A 9 4.38 1.37 -4.38
N GLY A 10 4.21 0.65 -3.28
CA GLY A 10 3.39 1.13 -2.17
C GLY A 10 1.93 1.15 -2.60
N ASN A 11 1.25 2.29 -2.57
CA ASN A 11 -0.15 2.30 -3.00
C ASN A 11 -0.34 2.20 -4.52
N ASP A 12 0.71 2.44 -5.30
CA ASP A 12 0.67 2.46 -6.76
C ASP A 12 1.32 1.20 -7.34
N VAL A 13 1.04 0.94 -8.62
CA VAL A 13 1.56 -0.23 -9.33
C VAL A 13 2.15 0.21 -10.66
N LEU A 14 3.39 -0.21 -10.92
CA LEU A 14 4.05 -0.02 -12.21
C LEU A 14 3.79 -1.22 -13.11
N ILE A 15 3.20 -0.96 -14.27
CA ILE A 15 2.89 -1.96 -15.28
C ILE A 15 3.86 -1.76 -16.44
N ILE A 16 4.61 -2.80 -16.80
CA ILE A 16 5.63 -2.78 -17.84
C ILE A 16 5.21 -3.77 -18.93
N GLY A 17 5.31 -3.34 -20.19
CA GLY A 17 5.00 -4.19 -21.35
C GLY A 17 3.53 -4.15 -21.79
N MET A 18 2.79 -3.12 -21.40
CA MET A 18 1.48 -2.78 -21.98
C MET A 18 1.59 -1.47 -22.76
N ASP A 19 0.96 -1.42 -23.92
CA ASP A 19 0.78 -0.19 -24.69
C ASP A 19 -0.58 0.46 -24.39
N GLU A 20 -0.82 1.64 -24.96
CA GLU A 20 -2.05 2.40 -24.71
C GLU A 20 -3.31 1.73 -25.30
N GLU A 21 -3.16 0.90 -26.34
CA GLU A 21 -4.27 0.17 -26.97
C GLU A 21 -4.71 -1.01 -26.09
N MET A 22 -3.74 -1.80 -25.63
CA MET A 22 -3.94 -2.90 -24.67
C MET A 22 -4.53 -2.38 -23.35
N ILE A 23 -4.12 -1.21 -22.88
CA ILE A 23 -4.71 -0.61 -21.67
C ILE A 23 -6.18 -0.28 -21.91
N LYS A 24 -6.53 0.36 -23.04
CA LYS A 24 -7.93 0.70 -23.36
C LYS A 24 -8.81 -0.54 -23.48
N GLU A 25 -8.33 -1.57 -24.16
CA GLU A 25 -9.03 -2.86 -24.28
C GLU A 25 -9.25 -3.49 -22.90
N LYS A 26 -8.20 -3.59 -22.10
CA LYS A 26 -8.25 -4.17 -20.75
C LYS A 26 -9.01 -3.32 -19.72
N THR A 27 -9.20 -2.02 -19.94
CA THR A 27 -10.03 -1.19 -19.06
C THR A 27 -11.53 -1.41 -19.33
N GLN A 28 -11.90 -1.80 -20.55
CA GLN A 28 -13.29 -2.13 -20.89
C GLN A 28 -13.69 -3.53 -20.41
N GLU A 29 -12.71 -4.43 -20.23
CA GLU A 29 -12.91 -5.76 -19.69
C GLU A 29 -13.18 -5.71 -18.17
N LYS A 30 -14.37 -6.14 -17.74
CA LYS A 30 -14.78 -6.11 -16.31
C LYS A 30 -13.90 -6.98 -15.40
N ASP A 31 -13.36 -8.08 -15.91
CA ASP A 31 -12.54 -9.04 -15.15
C ASP A 31 -11.03 -8.77 -15.26
N SER A 32 -10.64 -7.66 -15.87
CA SER A 32 -9.24 -7.26 -15.95
C SER A 32 -8.73 -6.74 -14.61
N PHE A 33 -7.49 -7.06 -14.26
CA PHE A 33 -6.84 -6.51 -13.06
C PHE A 33 -6.75 -4.98 -13.06
N LEU A 34 -6.86 -4.33 -14.22
CA LEU A 34 -6.90 -2.87 -14.33
C LEU A 34 -8.17 -2.27 -13.71
N SER A 35 -9.26 -3.04 -13.62
CA SER A 35 -10.51 -2.58 -12.99
C SER A 35 -10.37 -2.36 -11.48
N LEU A 36 -9.34 -2.96 -10.86
CA LEU A 36 -8.99 -2.75 -9.45
C LEU A 36 -8.23 -1.43 -9.22
N LEU A 37 -7.73 -0.79 -10.29
CA LEU A 37 -6.96 0.44 -10.20
C LEU A 37 -7.88 1.65 -10.29
N HIS A 38 -7.64 2.63 -9.43
CA HIS A 38 -8.37 3.90 -9.46
C HIS A 38 -8.10 4.69 -10.76
N SER A 39 -6.85 4.67 -11.24
CA SER A 39 -6.43 5.36 -12.46
C SER A 39 -5.17 4.74 -13.03
N VAL A 40 -5.06 4.70 -14.36
CA VAL A 40 -3.86 4.27 -15.08
C VAL A 40 -3.31 5.48 -15.85
N GLN A 41 -2.02 5.78 -15.67
CA GLN A 41 -1.35 6.89 -16.32
C GLN A 41 0.01 6.45 -16.87
N ARG A 42 0.49 7.15 -17.90
CA ARG A 42 1.81 6.89 -18.48
C ARG A 42 2.90 7.19 -17.47
N TRP A 43 3.83 6.26 -17.29
CA TRP A 43 4.92 6.45 -16.33
C TRP A 43 5.85 7.61 -16.75
N SER A 44 6.25 8.41 -15.78
CA SER A 44 7.28 9.44 -15.89
C SER A 44 8.16 9.41 -14.64
N PRO A 45 9.43 9.85 -14.72
CA PRO A 45 10.32 9.91 -13.56
C PRO A 45 9.86 10.91 -12.49
N GLU A 46 8.92 11.80 -12.81
CA GLU A 46 8.33 12.75 -11.86
C GLU A 46 7.22 12.12 -11.00
N ILE A 47 6.65 10.99 -11.45
CA ILE A 47 5.64 10.25 -10.71
C ILE A 47 6.32 9.57 -9.51
N ASN A 48 6.03 10.09 -8.33
CA ASN A 48 6.40 9.48 -7.06
C ASN A 48 5.17 8.79 -6.47
N ALA A 49 5.38 7.60 -5.89
CA ALA A 49 4.31 6.87 -5.22
C ALA A 49 3.68 7.74 -4.12
N GLY A 50 2.37 7.97 -4.19
CA GLY A 50 1.68 8.92 -3.31
C GLY A 50 1.78 8.53 -1.83
N ASN A 51 1.75 7.22 -1.56
CA ASN A 51 1.85 6.67 -0.21
C ASN A 51 2.95 5.61 -0.14
N ARG A 52 3.65 5.56 1.00
CA ARG A 52 4.52 4.44 1.36
C ARG A 52 3.76 3.47 2.22
N MET A 53 3.97 2.19 1.94
CA MET A 53 3.51 1.12 2.80
C MET A 53 4.62 0.76 3.77
N VAL A 54 4.36 0.87 5.07
CA VAL A 54 5.34 0.60 6.13
C VAL A 54 4.85 -0.49 7.06
N TRP A 55 5.73 -1.43 7.36
CA TRP A 55 5.49 -2.44 8.38
C TRP A 55 6.11 -1.96 9.69
N VAL A 56 5.30 -1.89 10.73
CA VAL A 56 5.73 -1.52 12.08
C VAL A 56 5.55 -2.72 13.00
N ARG A 57 6.56 -2.97 13.83
CA ARG A 57 6.45 -3.91 14.95
C ARG A 57 5.86 -3.18 16.15
N CYS A 58 4.69 -3.62 16.57
CA CYS A 58 4.05 -3.18 17.80
C CYS A 58 4.42 -4.15 18.92
N TYR A 59 5.09 -3.66 19.96
CA TYR A 59 5.42 -4.43 21.15
C TYR A 59 4.43 -4.12 22.27
N GLY A 60 4.18 -5.09 23.15
CA GLY A 60 3.31 -4.93 24.30
C GLY A 60 1.89 -5.43 24.03
N VAL A 61 0.87 -4.57 24.26
CA VAL A 61 -0.51 -5.04 24.31
C VAL A 61 -1.11 -5.19 22.92
N LEU A 62 -1.36 -6.44 22.55
CA LEU A 62 -1.79 -6.85 21.22
C LEU A 62 -3.29 -6.60 21.00
N VAL A 63 -3.72 -6.65 19.74
CA VAL A 63 -5.14 -6.64 19.33
C VAL A 63 -6.01 -7.54 20.21
N GLN A 64 -5.49 -8.69 20.64
CA GLN A 64 -6.23 -9.67 21.43
C GLN A 64 -6.60 -9.19 22.83
N THR A 65 -5.79 -8.32 23.42
CA THR A 65 -6.02 -7.84 24.80
C THR A 65 -6.75 -6.50 24.80
N TRP A 66 -6.52 -5.63 23.81
CA TRP A 66 -7.22 -4.35 23.67
C TRP A 66 -8.57 -4.45 22.95
N GLY A 67 -8.77 -5.53 22.19
CA GLY A 67 -9.84 -5.61 21.21
C GLY A 67 -9.51 -4.82 19.94
N HIS A 68 -10.10 -5.24 18.83
CA HIS A 68 -9.87 -4.64 17.51
C HIS A 68 -10.19 -3.14 17.46
N GLU A 69 -11.25 -2.70 18.15
CA GLU A 69 -11.71 -1.31 18.08
C GLU A 69 -10.73 -0.33 18.76
N ALA A 70 -10.30 -0.63 19.99
CA ALA A 70 -9.37 0.23 20.71
C ALA A 70 -7.99 0.25 20.03
N PHE A 71 -7.54 -0.92 19.58
CA PHE A 71 -6.30 -1.04 18.82
C PHE A 71 -6.35 -0.20 17.54
N TYR A 72 -7.43 -0.30 16.76
CA TYR A 72 -7.62 0.46 15.53
C TYR A 72 -7.58 1.97 15.79
N LYS A 73 -8.24 2.46 16.85
CA LYS A 73 -8.23 3.89 17.21
C LYS A 73 -6.81 4.43 17.42
N VAL A 74 -5.95 3.68 18.10
CA VAL A 74 -4.56 4.10 18.36
C VAL A 74 -3.70 4.01 17.11
N VAL A 75 -3.84 2.91 16.37
CA VAL A 75 -3.08 2.67 15.14
C VAL A 75 -3.45 3.65 14.02
N ASN A 76 -4.70 4.11 13.96
CA ASN A 76 -5.13 5.06 12.92
C ASN A 76 -4.42 6.43 13.04
N ILE A 77 -3.90 6.79 14.22
CA ILE A 77 -3.03 7.97 14.42
C ILE A 77 -1.72 7.80 13.62
N CYS A 78 -1.25 6.56 13.53
CA CYS A 78 -0.10 6.17 12.74
C CYS A 78 -0.43 5.97 11.26
N GLY A 79 -1.62 6.33 10.77
CA GLY A 79 -2.01 6.23 9.37
C GLY A 79 -2.98 5.08 9.11
N THR A 80 -3.32 4.87 7.85
CA THR A 80 -4.37 3.92 7.48
C THR A 80 -3.86 2.49 7.62
N LEU A 81 -4.42 1.73 8.56
CA LEU A 81 -4.12 0.30 8.72
C LEU A 81 -4.59 -0.48 7.48
N ILE A 82 -3.67 -1.11 6.77
CA ILE A 82 -3.97 -1.97 5.61
C ILE A 82 -4.14 -3.42 6.06
N LYS A 83 -3.19 -3.90 6.88
CA LYS A 83 -3.11 -5.32 7.25
C LYS A 83 -2.49 -5.49 8.62
N LEU A 84 -3.00 -6.47 9.36
CA LEU A 84 -2.36 -7.00 10.55
C LEU A 84 -1.81 -8.38 10.22
N ASP A 85 -0.68 -8.73 10.84
CA ASP A 85 -0.23 -10.12 10.83
C ASP A 85 -1.30 -11.03 11.44
N ASP A 86 -1.31 -12.28 11.00
CA ASP A 86 -2.23 -13.27 11.53
C ASP A 86 -1.81 -13.66 12.96
N THR A 87 -2.24 -12.86 13.92
CA THR A 87 -2.08 -13.14 15.35
C THR A 87 -3.16 -14.08 15.87
N ALA A 88 -4.14 -14.50 15.04
CA ALA A 88 -5.26 -15.33 15.48
C ALA A 88 -4.81 -16.74 15.91
N THR A 89 -3.65 -17.19 15.45
CA THR A 89 -3.04 -18.46 15.82
C THR A 89 -2.37 -18.45 17.21
N PHE A 90 -2.31 -17.30 17.90
CA PHE A 90 -1.69 -17.14 19.24
C PHE A 90 -0.24 -17.65 19.35
N HIS A 91 0.43 -17.95 18.23
CA HIS A 91 1.77 -18.54 18.25
C HIS A 91 2.83 -17.62 18.86
N ARG A 92 2.63 -16.30 18.74
CA ARG A 92 3.54 -15.28 19.24
C ARG A 92 2.77 -14.07 19.73
N LEU A 93 2.97 -13.74 21.01
CA LEU A 93 2.30 -12.62 21.69
C LEU A 93 3.29 -11.58 22.23
N ASP A 94 4.54 -11.65 21.81
CA ASP A 94 5.61 -10.72 22.17
C ASP A 94 5.54 -9.42 21.33
N TYR A 95 5.12 -9.54 20.08
CA TYR A 95 4.87 -8.41 19.18
C TYR A 95 3.91 -8.80 18.06
N MET A 96 3.42 -7.79 17.34
CA MET A 96 2.65 -7.94 16.12
C MET A 96 3.20 -7.03 15.02
N HIS A 97 3.16 -7.48 13.77
CA HIS A 97 3.38 -6.59 12.64
C HIS A 97 2.06 -5.97 12.17
N ALA A 98 2.06 -4.65 12.06
CA ALA A 98 0.99 -3.89 11.47
C ALA A 98 1.51 -3.16 10.23
N CYS A 99 0.74 -3.23 9.15
CA CYS A 99 1.05 -2.62 7.87
C CYS A 99 0.22 -1.36 7.69
N PHE A 100 0.88 -0.24 7.43
CA PHE A 100 0.26 1.07 7.32
C PHE A 100 0.48 1.70 5.96
N SER A 101 -0.54 2.35 5.44
CA SER A 101 -0.42 3.35 4.38
C SER A 101 -0.11 4.70 5.01
N LYS A 102 1.02 5.28 4.63
CA LYS A 102 1.41 6.63 5.03
C LYS A 102 1.59 7.51 3.79
N PRO A 103 0.87 8.64 3.66
CA PRO A 103 1.16 9.59 2.59
C PRO A 103 2.59 10.07 2.68
N GLN A 104 3.28 10.12 1.53
CA GLN A 104 4.59 10.74 1.48
C GLN A 104 4.40 12.23 1.74
N THR A 105 4.97 12.73 2.84
CA THR A 105 5.12 14.17 3.00
C THR A 105 6.02 14.66 1.86
N PRO A 106 5.63 15.71 1.12
CA PRO A 106 6.53 16.31 0.15
C PRO A 106 7.82 16.67 0.90
N LYS A 107 8.97 16.21 0.38
CA LYS A 107 10.25 16.68 0.88
C LYS A 107 10.21 18.19 0.71
N SER A 108 10.16 18.95 1.80
CA SER A 108 10.50 20.36 1.76
C SER A 108 11.92 20.40 1.19
N SER A 109 12.03 20.77 -0.08
CA SER A 109 13.28 21.15 -0.70
C SER A 109 13.92 22.14 0.25
N GLY A 110 15.10 21.78 0.78
CA GLY A 110 15.84 22.64 1.68
C GLY A 110 15.99 24.01 1.04
N LEU A 111 15.33 25.00 1.63
CA LEU A 111 15.67 26.40 1.45
C LEU A 111 17.07 26.56 2.02
N ILE A 112 18.07 26.45 1.16
CA ILE A 112 19.41 26.96 1.45
C ILE A 112 19.29 28.48 1.30
N THR A 113 19.29 29.18 2.43
CA THR A 113 19.54 30.64 2.50
C THR A 113 21.03 30.89 2.36
#